data_AF-A0A924VUN7-F1
#
_entry.id   AF-A0A924VUN7-F1
#
_cell.length_a   1.000
_cell.length_b   1.000
_cell.length_c   1.000
_cell.angle_alpha   90.00
_cell.angle_beta   90.00
_cell.angle_gamma   90.00
#
_symmetry.space_group_name_H-M   'P 1'
#
loop_
_entity.id
_entity.type
_entity.pdbx_description
1 polymer ?
#
loop_
_entity_poly.entity_id
_entity_poly.type
_entity_poly.pdbx_seq_one_letter_code
_entity_poly.pdbx_strand_id
1 'polypeptide(L)'
;MQKKIIISITLMLVAAAILFTELINIILSFLLTGIVPGTHIVAPYWLMMAVYCTLISLIATPYLERVIKIYYDKRHSIKKPAEPTRRRSIATPN
;
A
#
# COMPACT_ATOMS: atom_id res chain seq x y z
N MET A 1 -17.19 -8.95 4.79
CA MET A 1 -17.75 -7.63 4.42
C MET A 1 -16.72 -6.69 3.78
N GLN A 2 -15.48 -6.65 4.25
CA GLN A 2 -14.43 -5.77 3.67
C GLN A 2 -14.17 -5.99 2.17
N LYS A 3 -14.24 -7.22 1.66
CA LYS A 3 -14.06 -7.51 0.22
C LYS A 3 -15.11 -6.83 -0.67
N LYS A 4 -16.38 -6.74 -0.20
CA LYS A 4 -17.46 -6.07 -0.94
C LYS A 4 -17.25 -4.55 -1.00
N ILE A 5 -16.75 -3.97 0.10
CA ILE A 5 -16.39 -2.55 0.18
C ILE A 5 -15.23 -2.24 -0.76
N ILE A 6 -14.19 -3.08 -0.77
CA ILE A 6 -13.05 -2.92 -1.70
C ILE A 6 -13.54 -2.99 -3.15
N ILE A 7 -14.35 -3.98 -3.51
CA ILE A 7 -14.89 -4.10 -4.89
C ILE A 7 -15.73 -2.88 -5.26
N SER A 8 -16.58 -2.39 -4.34
CA SER A 8 -17.40 -1.20 -4.58
C SER A 8 -16.57 0.06 -4.79
N ILE A 9 -15.52 0.24 -3.98
CA ILE A 9 -14.60 1.38 -4.11
C ILE A 9 -13.85 1.28 -5.45
N THR A 10 -13.32 0.10 -5.79
CA THR A 10 -12.62 -0.10 -7.06
C THR A 10 -13.52 0.14 -8.26
N LEU A 11 -14.78 -0.35 -8.23
CA LEU A 11 -15.76 -0.13 -9.30
C LEU A 11 -16.09 1.36 -9.46
N MET A 12 -16.27 2.08 -8.36
CA MET A 12 -16.53 3.52 -8.37
C MET A 12 -15.33 4.30 -8.92
N LEU A 13 -14.11 3.89 -8.58
CA LEU A 13 -12.87 4.50 -9.05
C LEU A 13 -12.67 4.26 -10.56
N VAL A 14 -13.01 3.07 -11.06
CA VAL A 14 -13.00 2.74 -12.49
C VAL A 14 -14.08 3.52 -13.25
N ALA A 15 -15.29 3.63 -12.70
CA ALA A 15 -16.36 4.42 -13.32
C ALA A 15 -16.01 5.91 -13.38
N ALA A 16 -15.41 6.46 -12.31
CA ALA A 16 -14.88 7.82 -12.31
C ALA A 16 -13.75 7.98 -13.35
N ALA A 17 -12.88 6.97 -13.50
CA ALA A 17 -11.82 7.02 -14.50
C ALA A 17 -12.36 7.06 -15.94
N ILE A 18 -13.46 6.35 -16.22
CA ILE A 18 -14.11 6.36 -17.54
C ILE A 18 -14.79 7.72 -17.79
N LEU A 19 -15.44 8.32 -16.79
CA LEU A 19 -16.08 9.63 -16.94
C LEU A 19 -15.07 10.77 -17.13
N PHE A 20 -13.87 10.65 -16.57
CA PHE A 20 -12.81 11.66 -16.64
C PHE A 20 -11.63 11.23 -17.50
N THR A 21 -11.88 10.42 -18.54
CA THR A 21 -10.82 9.85 -19.40
C THR A 21 -9.89 10.91 -19.97
N GLU A 22 -10.42 12.09 -20.35
CA GLU A 22 -9.58 13.19 -20.87
C GLU A 22 -8.63 13.76 -19.81
N LEU A 23 -9.12 14.00 -18.59
CA LEU A 23 -8.28 14.46 -17.48
C LEU A 23 -7.20 13.44 -17.12
N ILE A 24 -7.55 12.15 -17.15
CA ILE A 24 -6.58 11.08 -16.91
C ILE A 24 -5.53 11.04 -18.01
N ASN A 25 -5.92 11.12 -19.28
CA ASN A 25 -4.97 11.16 -20.39
C ASN A 25 -4.06 12.40 -20.34
N ILE A 26 -4.57 13.53 -19.87
CA ILE A 26 -3.79 14.74 -19.63
C ILE A 26 -2.75 14.51 -18.52
N ILE A 27 -3.18 13.99 -17.37
CA ILE A 27 -2.30 13.69 -16.25
C ILE A 27 -1.26 12.64 -16.65
N LEU A 28 -1.68 11.63 -17.40
CA LEU A 28 -0.82 10.56 -17.89
C LEU A 28 0.20 11.09 -18.90
N SER A 29 -0.22 11.97 -19.83
CA SER A 29 0.68 12.63 -20.77
C SER A 29 1.70 13.50 -20.03
N PHE A 30 1.28 14.28 -19.04
CA PHE A 30 2.18 15.05 -18.19
C PHE A 30 3.16 14.14 -17.44
N LEU A 31 2.68 13.04 -16.87
CA LEU A 31 3.50 12.11 -16.10
C LEU A 31 4.47 11.30 -16.97
N LEU A 32 4.18 11.04 -18.24
CA LEU A 32 5.09 10.29 -19.13
C LEU A 32 6.02 11.19 -19.94
N THR A 33 5.52 12.31 -20.46
CA THR A 33 6.25 13.17 -21.40
C THR A 33 6.78 14.43 -20.74
N GLY A 34 6.32 14.74 -19.53
CA GLY A 34 6.61 15.99 -18.85
C GLY A 34 5.91 17.21 -19.45
N ILE A 35 5.09 17.04 -20.48
CA ILE A 35 4.45 18.14 -21.19
C ILE A 35 3.28 18.67 -20.38
N VAL A 36 3.33 19.95 -20.02
CA VAL A 36 2.23 20.62 -19.34
C VAL A 36 1.08 20.81 -20.35
N PRO A 37 -0.11 20.25 -20.07
CA PRO A 37 -1.27 20.36 -20.96
C PRO A 37 -1.63 21.83 -21.20
N GLY A 38 -1.92 22.17 -22.46
CA GLY A 38 -2.34 23.52 -22.86
C GLY A 38 -1.24 24.58 -22.97
N THR A 39 0.02 24.25 -22.62
CA THR A 39 1.13 25.23 -22.71
C THR A 39 2.27 24.80 -23.61
N HIS A 40 2.30 23.55 -24.11
CA HIS A 40 3.40 22.98 -24.92
C HIS A 40 4.79 23.04 -24.26
N ILE A 41 4.87 23.49 -23.00
CA ILE A 41 6.11 23.60 -22.24
C ILE A 41 6.38 22.26 -21.56
N VAL A 42 7.62 21.80 -21.67
CA VAL A 42 8.09 20.60 -20.98
C VAL A 42 8.53 21.00 -19.57
N ALA A 43 8.04 20.29 -18.56
CA ALA A 43 8.46 20.48 -17.19
C ALA A 43 9.96 20.21 -17.04
N PRO A 44 10.67 21.02 -16.24
CA PRO A 44 12.09 20.81 -16.00
C PRO A 44 12.33 19.45 -15.34
N TYR A 45 13.38 18.76 -15.79
CA TYR A 45 13.75 17.40 -15.35
C TYR A 45 13.76 17.23 -13.83
N TRP A 46 14.29 18.20 -13.09
CA TRP A 46 14.39 18.18 -11.63
C TRP A 46 13.02 18.08 -10.95
N LEU A 47 12.02 18.77 -11.50
CA LEU A 47 10.65 18.75 -10.98
C LEU A 47 9.99 17.40 -11.23
N MET A 48 10.16 16.85 -12.44
CA MET A 48 9.69 15.49 -12.76
C MET A 48 10.36 14.43 -11.87
N MET A 49 11.67 14.57 -11.62
CA MET A 49 12.40 13.65 -10.75
C MET A 49 11.86 13.66 -9.31
N ALA A 50 11.57 14.85 -8.76
CA ALA A 50 10.96 14.97 -7.45
C ALA A 50 9.57 14.30 -7.39
N VAL A 51 8.73 14.52 -8.40
CA VAL A 51 7.42 13.88 -8.50
C VAL A 51 7.55 12.36 -8.52
N TYR A 52 8.41 11.78 -9.36
CA TYR A 52 8.58 10.33 -9.38
C TYR A 52 9.13 9.78 -8.07
N CYS A 53 10.09 10.48 -7.44
CA CYS A 53 10.67 10.03 -6.18
C CYS A 53 9.61 9.96 -5.07
N THR A 54 8.74 10.97 -4.99
CA THR A 54 7.62 10.96 -4.04
C THR A 54 6.60 9.87 -4.34
N LEU A 55 6.26 9.64 -5.61
CA LEU A 55 5.31 8.60 -6.03
C LEU A 55 5.84 7.19 -5.72
N ILE A 56 7.11 6.94 -6.03
CA ILE A 56 7.77 5.67 -5.72
C ILE A 56 7.84 5.49 -4.21
N SER A 57 8.22 6.52 -3.45
CA SER A 57 8.25 6.43 -1.98
C SER A 57 6.87 6.15 -1.39
N LEU A 58 5.81 6.79 -1.90
CA LEU A 58 4.44 6.57 -1.43
C LEU A 58 3.98 5.12 -1.63
N ILE A 59 4.42 4.48 -2.71
CA ILE A 59 4.08 3.07 -3.02
C ILE A 59 5.00 2.11 -2.28
N ALA A 60 6.30 2.41 -2.23
CA ALA A 60 7.32 1.55 -1.67
C ALA A 60 7.26 1.51 -0.14
N THR A 61 7.04 2.64 0.54
CA THR A 61 6.97 2.73 2.02
C THR A 61 5.94 1.75 2.63
N PRO A 62 4.65 1.75 2.24
CA PRO A 62 3.68 0.82 2.81
C PRO A 62 3.96 -0.64 2.41
N TYR A 63 4.61 -0.88 1.27
CA TYR A 63 5.02 -2.22 0.89
C TYR A 63 6.17 -2.73 1.80
N LEU A 64 7.20 -1.91 2.00
CA LEU A 64 8.31 -2.19 2.91
C LEU A 64 7.83 -2.40 4.34
N GLU A 65 6.91 -1.56 4.84
CA GLU A 65 6.31 -1.74 6.16
C GLU A 65 5.64 -3.10 6.31
N ARG A 66 4.89 -3.57 5.29
CA ARG A 66 4.28 -4.89 5.32
C ARG A 66 5.31 -6.01 5.35
N VAL A 67 6.35 -5.92 4.53
CA VAL A 67 7.43 -6.94 4.47
C VAL A 67 8.18 -7.00 5.81
N ILE A 68 8.55 -5.84 6.36
CA ILE A 68 9.25 -5.73 7.65
C ILE A 68 8.37 -6.29 8.76
N LYS A 69 7.08 -5.95 8.80
CA LYS A 69 6.14 -6.47 9.81
C LYS A 69 6.04 -7.99 9.76
N ILE A 70 5.92 -8.58 8.57
CA ILE A 70 5.87 -10.04 8.39
C ILE A 70 7.18 -10.71 8.87
N TYR A 71 8.32 -10.09 8.56
CA TYR A 71 9.63 -10.61 8.99
C TYR A 71 9.79 -10.55 10.52
N TYR A 72 9.38 -9.45 11.16
CA TYR A 72 9.41 -9.30 12.62
C TYR A 72 8.45 -10.26 13.33
N ASP A 73 7.23 -10.43 12.83
CA ASP A 73 6.25 -11.38 13.41
C ASP A 73 6.75 -12.82 13.36
N LYS A 74 7.35 -13.23 12.23
CA LYS A 74 7.98 -14.56 12.11
C LYS A 74 9.12 -14.74 13.11
N ARG A 75 9.93 -13.72 13.36
CA ARG A 75 11.08 -13.80 14.27
C ARG A 75 10.67 -13.86 15.75
N HIS A 76 9.56 -13.22 16.12
CA HIS A 76 9.03 -13.26 17.50
C HIS A 76 8.18 -14.50 17.79
N SER A 77 7.49 -15.07 16.79
CA SER A 77 6.70 -16.30 16.97
C SER A 77 7.56 -17.53 17.32
N ILE A 78 8.82 -17.56 16.87
CA ILE A 78 9.77 -18.65 17.19
C ILE A 78 10.26 -18.61 18.65
N LYS A 79 10.08 -17.49 19.37
CA LYS A 79 10.55 -17.29 20.75
C LYS A 79 9.45 -17.37 21.82
N LYS A 80 8.38 -18.12 21.61
CA LYS A 80 7.59 -18.60 22.75
C LYS A 80 8.20 -19.93 23.20
N PRO A 81 9.06 -19.97 24.23
CA PRO A 81 9.31 -21.24 24.91
C PRO A 81 7.94 -21.77 25.33
N ALA A 82 7.64 -23.00 24.93
CA ALA A 82 6.46 -23.72 25.38
C ALA A 82 6.41 -23.61 26.90
N GLU A 83 5.40 -22.89 27.40
CA GLU A 83 5.16 -22.78 28.83
C GLU A 83 4.99 -24.22 29.34
N PRO A 84 5.86 -24.70 30.24
CA PRO A 84 5.84 -26.09 30.64
C PRO A 84 4.48 -26.36 31.27
N THR A 85 3.76 -27.30 30.66
CA THR A 85 2.52 -27.89 31.13
C THR A 85 2.57 -28.08 32.64
N ARG A 86 2.07 -27.10 33.40
CA ARG A 86 1.91 -27.25 34.84
C ARG A 86 0.62 -28.02 35.04
N ARG A 87 0.70 -29.34 34.82
CA ARG A 87 -0.24 -30.34 35.31
C ARG A 87 -0.41 -30.08 36.81
N ARG A 88 -1.46 -29.34 37.16
CA ARG A 88 -1.96 -29.28 38.54
C ARG A 88 -2.78 -30.55 38.73
N SER A 89 -2.09 -31.66 39.02
CA SER A 89 -2.67 -32.63 39.95
C SER A 89 -2.65 -32.01 41.35
N ILE A 90 -3.36 -32.63 42.30
CA ILE A 90 -3.61 -32.24 43.71
C ILE A 90 -4.92 -31.44 43.84
N ALA A 91 -5.94 -31.83 44.59
CA ALA A 91 -6.31 -33.08 45.27
C ALA A 91 -7.76 -32.86 45.76
N THR A 92 -8.59 -33.89 45.70
CA THR A 92 -9.86 -33.99 46.43
C THR A 92 -9.57 -34.22 47.92
N PRO A 93 -10.18 -33.46 48.86
CA PRO A 93 -10.42 -33.93 50.21
C PRO A 93 -11.90 -34.31 50.41
N ASN A 94 -12.07 -35.39 51.18
CA ASN A 94 -13.32 -36.03 51.59
C ASN A 94 -14.27 -35.12 52.37
#